data_AF-A0A3N5YIL4-F1
#
_entry.id   AF-A0A3N5YIL4-F1
#
_cell.length_a   1.000
_cell.length_b   1.000
_cell.length_c   1.000
_cell.angle_alpha   90.00
_cell.angle_beta   90.00
_cell.angle_gamma   90.00
#
_symmetry.space_group_name_H-M   'P 1'
#
loop_
_entity.id
_entity.type
_entity.pdbx_description
1 polymer ?
#
loop_
_entity_poly.entity_id
_entity_poly.type
_entity_poly.pdbx_seq_one_letter_code
_entity_poly.pdbx_strand_id
1 'polypeptide(L)'
;MTVRSFLGRKVFPVASPGAPDAARAEGASVGVQFPARSLTSKHTAATGVRVASGATLPESQTGGTVKYEKKPDAELRENLTPLQYKVTQKEGTEPPFANEYWDNKKAG
;
A
#
# COMPACT_ATOMS: atom_id res chain seq x y z
N MET A 1 56.94 35.97 -23.58
CA MET A 1 55.91 34.93 -23.76
C MET A 1 54.54 35.60 -23.68
N THR A 2 53.74 35.57 -24.75
CA THR A 2 52.39 36.17 -24.78
C THR A 2 51.37 35.05 -24.86
N VAL A 3 50.59 34.88 -23.80
CA VAL A 3 49.46 33.95 -23.74
C VAL A 3 48.28 34.53 -24.53
N ARG A 4 47.86 33.84 -25.59
CA ARG A 4 46.56 34.04 -26.23
C ARG A 4 45.75 32.75 -26.09
N SER A 5 44.99 32.71 -25.00
CA SER A 5 43.80 31.87 -24.87
C SER A 5 42.86 32.13 -26.04
N PHE A 6 42.33 31.08 -26.66
CA PHE A 6 40.94 30.95 -27.10
C PHE A 6 40.80 29.61 -27.84
N LEU A 7 40.17 28.62 -27.20
CA LEU A 7 39.56 27.52 -27.95
C LEU A 7 38.15 27.31 -27.41
N GLY A 8 37.19 27.71 -28.25
CA GLY A 8 35.77 27.75 -27.97
C GLY A 8 35.19 26.36 -27.75
N ARG A 9 34.39 26.26 -26.69
CA ARG A 9 33.59 25.08 -26.38
C ARG A 9 32.33 25.14 -27.25
N LYS A 10 32.31 24.43 -28.38
CA LYS A 10 31.10 24.24 -29.18
C LYS A 10 30.14 23.34 -28.40
N VAL A 11 29.12 23.94 -27.79
CA VAL A 11 27.97 23.24 -27.25
C VAL A 11 27.01 22.92 -28.41
N PHE A 12 26.74 21.64 -28.63
CA PHE A 12 25.69 21.20 -29.54
C PHE A 12 24.38 21.03 -28.74
N PRO A 13 23.23 21.53 -29.23
CA PRO A 13 21.96 21.30 -28.55
C PRO A 13 21.56 19.83 -28.72
N VAL A 14 21.37 19.13 -27.60
CA VAL A 14 20.73 17.82 -27.54
C VAL A 14 19.23 18.03 -27.75
N ALA A 15 18.70 17.47 -28.84
CA ALA A 15 17.28 17.47 -29.13
C ALA A 15 16.55 16.55 -28.14
N SER A 16 15.60 17.12 -27.38
CA SER A 16 14.75 16.41 -26.43
C SER A 16 13.60 15.73 -27.19
N PRO A 17 13.33 14.42 -27.00
CA PRO A 17 12.16 13.77 -27.60
C PRO A 17 10.87 14.22 -26.91
N GLY A 18 9.82 14.39 -27.73
CA GLY A 18 8.55 14.98 -27.39
C GLY A 18 7.74 14.23 -26.34
N ALA A 19 7.02 15.02 -25.56
CA ALA A 19 6.01 14.57 -24.61
C ALA A 19 4.79 14.00 -25.35
N PRO A 20 4.26 12.83 -24.94
CA PRO A 20 2.88 12.49 -25.24
C PRO A 20 1.94 13.28 -24.33
N ASP A 21 1.08 14.03 -24.98
CA ASP A 21 -0.16 14.61 -24.48
C ASP A 21 -1.04 13.49 -23.89
N ALA A 22 -1.37 13.60 -22.61
CA ALA A 22 -2.31 12.72 -21.94
C ALA A 22 -3.13 13.54 -20.94
N ALA A 23 -4.14 14.21 -21.49
CA ALA A 23 -5.33 14.59 -20.76
C ALA A 23 -5.91 13.38 -19.99
N ARG A 24 -6.00 13.47 -18.67
CA ARG A 24 -7.05 12.77 -17.92
C ARG A 24 -7.36 13.48 -16.60
N ALA A 25 -8.63 13.87 -16.50
CA ALA A 25 -9.25 14.60 -15.43
C ALA A 25 -9.52 13.76 -14.17
N GLU A 26 -9.49 14.47 -13.02
CA GLU A 26 -10.42 14.48 -11.89
C GLU A 26 -10.73 13.16 -11.12
N GLY A 27 -10.52 13.23 -9.81
CA GLY A 27 -10.94 12.20 -8.85
C GLY A 27 -10.49 12.50 -7.42
N ALA A 28 -10.92 13.64 -6.87
CA ALA A 28 -10.73 13.97 -5.47
C ALA A 28 -11.55 13.05 -4.54
N SER A 29 -10.94 12.53 -3.48
CA SER A 29 -11.69 12.03 -2.32
C SER A 29 -10.93 12.28 -1.01
N VAL A 30 -11.52 13.21 -0.27
CA VAL A 30 -11.30 13.76 1.07
C VAL A 30 -10.93 12.71 2.13
N GLY A 31 -9.94 13.05 2.97
CA GLY A 31 -9.58 12.28 4.17
C GLY A 31 -10.63 12.37 5.28
N VAL A 32 -10.83 11.26 5.99
CA VAL A 32 -11.65 11.21 7.21
C VAL A 32 -10.78 10.75 8.37
N GLN A 33 -10.47 11.70 9.26
CA GLN A 33 -9.85 11.50 10.55
C GLN A 33 -10.86 10.89 11.53
N PHE A 34 -10.52 9.76 12.18
CA PHE A 34 -11.32 9.19 13.26
C PHE A 34 -10.61 9.37 14.62
N PRO A 35 -11.27 9.90 15.66
CA PRO A 35 -10.66 10.06 16.98
C PRO A 35 -10.72 8.76 17.79
N ALA A 36 -9.62 8.46 18.49
CA ALA A 36 -9.52 7.33 19.40
C ALA A 36 -10.45 7.52 20.62
N ARG A 37 -11.34 6.55 20.88
CA ARG A 37 -12.12 6.47 22.13
C ARG A 37 -11.68 5.24 22.92
N SER A 38 -11.08 5.50 24.08
CA SER A 38 -10.78 4.52 25.12
C SER A 38 -12.07 4.02 25.76
N LEU A 39 -12.22 2.69 25.90
CA LEU A 39 -13.31 2.05 26.62
C LEU A 39 -12.74 1.38 27.87
N THR A 40 -12.91 2.01 29.04
CA THR A 40 -12.78 1.32 30.33
C THR A 40 -14.18 0.93 30.80
N SER A 41 -14.57 -0.32 30.55
CA SER A 41 -15.82 -0.86 31.05
C SER A 41 -15.63 -1.31 32.50
N LYS A 42 -16.33 -0.67 33.44
CA LYS A 42 -16.40 -1.13 34.83
C LYS A 42 -17.37 -2.31 34.90
N HIS A 43 -16.85 -3.51 35.13
CA HIS A 43 -17.64 -4.70 35.37
C HIS A 43 -18.10 -4.73 36.84
N THR A 44 -19.40 -4.52 37.08
CA THR A 44 -20.06 -4.97 38.30
C THR A 44 -21.12 -5.96 37.88
N ALA A 45 -20.98 -7.22 38.30
CA ALA A 45 -21.92 -8.28 37.97
C ALA A 45 -22.58 -8.78 39.25
N ALA A 46 -23.89 -8.59 39.29
CA ALA A 46 -24.80 -9.03 40.32
C ALA A 46 -25.11 -10.53 40.20
N THR A 47 -25.40 -11.11 41.35
CA THR A 47 -25.97 -12.44 41.63
C THR A 47 -27.21 -12.82 40.81
N GLY A 48 -27.31 -14.09 40.40
CA GLY A 48 -28.58 -14.81 40.18
C GLY A 48 -28.73 -15.51 38.80
N VAL A 49 -28.48 -16.81 38.65
CA VAL A 49 -29.44 -17.95 38.78
C VAL A 49 -30.16 -18.37 37.47
N ARG A 50 -29.73 -19.56 36.98
CA ARG A 50 -30.44 -20.72 36.35
C ARG A 50 -30.99 -20.72 34.89
N VAL A 51 -30.33 -21.59 34.09
CA VAL A 51 -30.80 -22.71 33.22
C VAL A 51 -32.14 -22.59 32.45
N ALA A 52 -32.09 -22.61 31.11
CA ALA A 52 -32.60 -23.72 30.25
C ALA A 52 -32.48 -23.41 28.74
N SER A 53 -31.88 -24.38 28.03
CA SER A 53 -32.24 -24.92 26.71
C SER A 53 -32.83 -24.01 25.63
N GLY A 54 -32.02 -23.75 24.60
CA GLY A 54 -32.44 -23.19 23.33
C GLY A 54 -31.25 -22.71 22.52
N ALA A 55 -30.37 -23.62 22.08
CA ALA A 55 -29.24 -23.27 21.23
C ALA A 55 -29.72 -23.01 19.80
N THR A 56 -30.27 -21.81 19.57
CA THR A 56 -30.34 -21.23 18.23
C THR A 56 -28.97 -20.65 17.94
N LEU A 57 -28.19 -21.34 17.10
CA LEU A 57 -26.96 -20.80 16.54
C LEU A 57 -27.31 -19.55 15.74
N PRO A 58 -26.65 -18.39 15.95
CA PRO A 58 -26.92 -17.20 15.15
C PRO A 58 -26.59 -17.51 13.69
N GLU A 59 -27.57 -17.27 12.83
CA GLU A 59 -27.51 -17.43 11.39
C GLU A 59 -26.29 -16.67 10.85
N SER A 60 -25.40 -17.42 10.19
CA SER A 60 -24.18 -16.94 9.56
C SER A 60 -24.53 -15.88 8.54
N GLN A 61 -24.20 -14.63 8.86
CA GLN A 61 -24.39 -13.46 8.02
C GLN A 61 -23.89 -13.75 6.59
N THR A 62 -24.79 -13.59 5.63
CA THR A 62 -24.59 -13.82 4.19
C THR A 62 -23.32 -13.13 3.69
N GLY A 63 -22.37 -13.93 3.21
CA GLY A 63 -21.14 -13.45 2.58
C GLY A 63 -21.45 -12.67 1.31
N GLY A 64 -21.54 -11.34 1.44
CA GLY A 64 -21.58 -10.44 0.31
C GLY A 64 -20.26 -10.49 -0.45
N THR A 65 -20.31 -10.83 -1.73
CA THR A 65 -19.16 -10.85 -2.63
C THR A 65 -18.66 -9.42 -2.86
N VAL A 66 -17.78 -8.93 -1.98
CA VAL A 66 -17.04 -7.69 -2.24
C VAL A 66 -16.05 -7.95 -3.36
N LYS A 67 -16.27 -7.30 -4.50
CA LYS A 67 -15.38 -7.40 -5.66
C LYS A 67 -14.10 -6.61 -5.37
N TYR A 68 -12.97 -7.30 -5.34
CA TYR A 68 -11.67 -6.67 -5.16
C TYR A 68 -11.22 -6.01 -6.47
N GLU A 69 -10.96 -4.72 -6.42
CA GLU A 69 -10.43 -3.94 -7.54
C GLU A 69 -8.98 -3.53 -7.25
N LYS A 70 -8.08 -3.79 -8.20
CA LYS A 70 -6.64 -3.51 -8.07
C LYS A 70 -6.38 -2.01 -8.28
N LYS A 71 -5.52 -1.42 -7.45
CA LYS A 71 -4.99 -0.06 -7.64
C LYS A 71 -4.23 0.09 -8.97
N PRO A 72 -4.19 1.29 -9.56
CA PRO A 72 -3.44 1.53 -10.79
C PRO A 72 -1.93 1.37 -10.57
N ASP A 73 -1.21 1.06 -11.65
CA ASP A 73 0.23 0.74 -11.60
C ASP A 73 1.09 1.90 -11.06
N ALA A 74 0.75 3.15 -11.40
CA ALA A 74 1.45 4.33 -10.91
C ALA A 74 1.38 4.42 -9.37
N GLU A 75 0.19 4.24 -8.80
CA GLU A 75 0.02 4.22 -7.34
C GLU A 75 0.78 3.05 -6.72
N LEU A 76 0.81 1.87 -7.35
CA LEU A 76 1.55 0.73 -6.83
C LEU A 76 3.06 0.97 -6.80
N ARG A 77 3.61 1.71 -7.77
CA ARG A 77 5.04 2.09 -7.80
C ARG A 77 5.42 3.07 -6.69
N GLU A 78 4.50 3.94 -6.31
CA GLU A 78 4.72 4.92 -5.25
C GLU A 78 4.54 4.32 -3.85
N ASN A 79 3.57 3.40 -3.70
CA ASN A 79 3.23 2.81 -2.40
C ASN A 79 4.11 1.62 -2.02
N LEU A 80 4.68 0.89 -2.99
CA LEU A 80 5.48 -0.30 -2.73
C LEU A 80 6.98 0.02 -2.76
N THR A 81 7.75 -0.73 -1.99
CA THR A 81 9.20 -0.70 -2.16
C THR A 81 9.58 -1.23 -3.55
N PRO A 82 10.73 -0.81 -4.11
CA PRO A 82 11.16 -1.28 -5.43
C PRO A 82 11.22 -2.81 -5.55
N LEU A 83 11.63 -3.52 -4.48
CA LEU A 83 11.68 -4.98 -4.46
C LEU A 83 10.26 -5.58 -4.46
N GLN A 84 9.36 -5.11 -3.61
CA GLN A 84 7.97 -5.59 -3.57
C GLN A 84 7.22 -5.36 -4.89
N TYR A 85 7.39 -4.19 -5.50
CA TYR A 85 6.79 -3.92 -6.81
C TYR A 85 7.36 -4.85 -7.88
N LYS A 86 8.68 -5.05 -7.91
CA LYS A 86 9.34 -5.96 -8.85
C LYS A 86 8.82 -7.39 -8.71
N VAL A 87 8.70 -7.89 -7.48
CA VAL A 87 8.27 -9.26 -7.20
C VAL A 87 6.78 -9.46 -7.51
N THR A 88 5.93 -8.53 -7.08
CA THR A 88 4.46 -8.67 -7.22
C THR A 88 3.93 -8.29 -8.60
N GLN A 89 4.57 -7.34 -9.30
CA GLN A 89 4.05 -6.80 -10.57
C GLN A 89 4.90 -7.17 -11.79
N LYS A 90 6.19 -7.48 -11.62
CA LYS A 90 7.14 -7.73 -12.73
C LYS A 90 7.72 -9.14 -12.73
N GLU A 91 7.07 -10.09 -12.05
CA GLU A 91 7.52 -11.48 -11.95
C GLU A 91 8.97 -11.62 -11.45
N GLY A 92 9.42 -10.66 -10.65
CA GLY A 92 10.76 -10.67 -10.08
C GLY A 92 10.93 -11.74 -9.02
N THR A 93 12.13 -12.30 -8.93
CA THR A 93 12.51 -13.19 -7.84
C THR A 93 13.30 -12.43 -6.78
N GLU A 94 12.95 -12.63 -5.51
CA GLU A 94 13.75 -12.12 -4.38
C GLU A 94 15.05 -12.93 -4.25
N PRO A 95 16.16 -12.30 -3.81
CA PRO A 95 17.37 -13.05 -3.53
C PRO A 95 17.14 -14.12 -2.43
N PRO A 96 17.82 -15.27 -2.51
CA PRO A 96 17.62 -16.35 -1.56
C PRO A 96 18.03 -15.91 -0.16
N PHE A 97 17.23 -16.29 0.84
CA PHE A 97 17.46 -16.02 2.27
C PHE A 97 17.64 -14.53 2.62
N ALA A 98 17.12 -13.62 1.80
CA ALA A 98 17.30 -12.18 1.93
C ALA A 98 15.98 -11.42 2.11
N ASN A 99 15.02 -11.98 2.85
CA ASN A 99 13.77 -11.30 3.24
C ASN A 99 13.52 -11.35 4.75
N GLU A 100 12.61 -10.54 5.28
CA GLU A 100 12.40 -10.47 6.74
C GLU A 100 11.81 -11.78 7.32
N TYR A 101 11.21 -12.60 6.47
CA TYR A 101 10.43 -13.75 6.88
C TYR A 101 11.16 -15.10 6.78
N TRP A 102 12.39 -15.15 6.24
CA TRP A 102 13.06 -16.43 5.94
C TRP A 102 13.29 -17.30 7.18
N ASP A 103 13.51 -16.69 8.36
CA ASP A 103 13.66 -17.40 9.65
C ASP A 103 12.52 -17.13 10.63
N ASN A 104 11.37 -16.65 10.17
CA ASN A 104 10.28 -16.33 11.08
C ASN A 104 9.63 -17.62 11.60
N LYS A 105 9.68 -17.83 12.92
CA LYS A 105 9.06 -18.96 13.66
C LYS A 105 7.92 -18.54 14.58
N LYS A 106 7.46 -17.29 14.49
CA LYS A 106 6.40 -16.75 15.35
C LYS A 106 5.03 -17.27 14.88
N ALA A 107 4.08 -17.37 15.80
CA ALA A 107 2.69 -17.66 15.45
C ALA A 107 2.08 -16.50 14.63
N GLY A 108 1.24 -16.84 13.65
CA GLY A 108 0.60 -15.91 12.71
C GLY A 108 -0.83 -15.52 13.07
#